data_AF-A0A925GWL1-F1
#
_entry.id   AF-A0A925GWL1-F1
#
_cell.length_a   1.000
_cell.length_b   1.000
_cell.length_c   1.000
_cell.angle_alpha   90.00
_cell.angle_beta   90.00
_cell.angle_gamma   90.00
#
_symmetry.space_group_name_H-M   'P 1'
#
loop_
_entity.id
_entity.type
_entity.pdbx_description
1 polymer ?
#
loop_
_entity_poly.entity_id
_entity_poly.type
_entity_poly.pdbx_seq_one_letter_code
_entity_poly.pdbx_strand_id
1 'polypeptide(L)'
;IVIPLPPVVQLLWQMILLFAGGFLAVYLYNRRTKAAATLRAGAALGWMVGFFCFLIMLVLFTVSVVAMAAGDGLQASFREMIAMRGNAEVTQQLGAWLESPAGVASLLFLMLVTSFFMLTLLPAIGGALAAKVLEKD
;
A
#
# COMPACT_ATOMS: atom_id res chain seq x y z
N ILE A 1 -15.32 2.02 -5.49
CA ILE A 1 -16.16 3.21 -5.24
C ILE A 1 -15.23 4.31 -4.78
N VAL A 2 -14.85 5.21 -5.68
CA VAL A 2 -14.03 6.38 -5.35
C VAL A 2 -15.01 7.45 -4.93
N ILE A 3 -15.22 7.58 -3.62
CA ILE A 3 -15.96 8.72 -3.08
C ILE A 3 -15.05 9.94 -3.31
N PRO A 4 -15.53 11.03 -3.94
CA PRO A 4 -14.72 12.23 -4.15
C PRO A 4 -14.54 12.94 -2.80
N LEU A 5 -13.66 12.39 -1.98
CA LEU A 5 -13.24 12.95 -0.71
C LEU A 5 -11.97 13.78 -0.93
N PRO A 6 -11.73 14.81 -0.09
CA PRO A 6 -10.47 15.52 -0.09
C PRO A 6 -9.29 14.53 -0.03
N PRO A 7 -8.18 14.75 -0.76
CA PRO A 7 -7.07 13.79 -0.86
C PRO A 7 -6.53 13.30 0.50
N VAL A 8 -6.58 14.19 1.50
CA VAL A 8 -6.20 13.89 2.89
C VAL A 8 -7.13 12.85 3.51
N VAL A 9 -8.44 12.99 3.31
CA VAL A 9 -9.44 12.06 3.86
C VAL A 9 -9.36 10.70 3.17
N GLN A 10 -9.05 10.67 1.87
CA GLN A 10 -8.84 9.41 1.14
C GLN A 10 -7.62 8.65 1.66
N LEU A 11 -6.51 9.36 1.92
CA LEU A 11 -5.31 8.76 2.49
C LEU A 11 -5.59 8.17 3.88
N LEU A 12 -6.24 8.95 4.75
CA LEU A 12 -6.62 8.50 6.09
C LEU A 12 -7.55 7.28 6.04
N TRP A 13 -8.53 7.27 5.13
CA TRP A 13 -9.44 6.15 4.95
C TRP A 13 -8.71 4.87 4.53
N GLN A 14 -7.77 4.96 3.60
CA GLN A 14 -6.94 3.82 3.19
C GLN A 14 -6.10 3.30 4.34
N MET A 15 -5.45 4.18 5.11
CA MET A 15 -4.69 3.78 6.29
C MET A 15 -5.57 3.06 7.32
N ILE A 16 -6.77 3.58 7.59
CA ILE A 16 -7.73 2.96 8.52
C ILE A 16 -8.14 1.56 8.04
N LEU A 17 -8.43 1.39 6.74
CA LEU A 17 -8.79 0.08 6.19
C LEU A 17 -7.66 -0.94 6.28
N LEU A 18 -6.42 -0.50 6.05
CA LEU A 18 -5.22 -1.35 6.17
C LEU A 18 -4.99 -1.78 7.62
N PHE A 19 -5.11 -0.86 8.57
CA PHE A 19 -5.09 -1.16 10.00
C PHE A 19 -6.21 -2.12 10.40
N ALA A 20 -7.45 -1.84 9.96
CA ALA A 20 -8.62 -2.67 10.24
C ALA A 20 -8.49 -4.06 9.63
N GLY A 21 -7.88 -4.20 8.44
CA GLY A 21 -7.63 -5.50 7.80
C GLY A 21 -6.72 -6.39 8.64
N GLY A 22 -5.61 -5.85 9.15
CA GLY A 22 -4.72 -6.57 10.07
C GLY A 22 -5.43 -6.93 11.38
N PHE A 23 -6.24 -6.02 11.91
CA PHE A 23 -7.01 -6.25 13.14
C PHE A 23 -8.06 -7.35 12.97
N LEU A 24 -8.85 -7.30 11.89
CA LEU A 24 -9.93 -8.23 11.61
C LEU A 24 -9.40 -9.65 11.37
N ALA A 25 -8.24 -9.78 10.73
CA ALA A 25 -7.61 -11.07 10.50
C ALA A 25 -7.28 -11.79 11.82
N VAL A 26 -6.69 -11.07 12.78
CA VAL A 26 -6.38 -11.60 14.11
C VAL A 26 -7.65 -11.84 14.93
N TYR A 27 -8.65 -10.96 14.85
CA TYR A 27 -9.96 -11.17 15.48
C TYR A 27 -10.65 -12.45 15.00
N LEU A 28 -10.67 -12.69 13.68
CA LEU A 28 -11.25 -13.90 13.11
C LEU A 28 -10.44 -15.15 13.45
N TYR A 29 -9.11 -15.05 13.49
CA TYR A 29 -8.24 -16.13 13.94
C TYR A 29 -8.58 -16.51 15.39
N ASN A 30 -8.54 -15.56 16.32
CA ASN A 30 -8.84 -15.79 17.73
C ASN A 30 -10.25 -16.38 17.95
N ARG A 31 -11.24 -15.90 17.19
CA ARG A 31 -12.62 -16.43 17.25
C ARG A 31 -12.73 -17.88 16.79
N ARG A 32 -11.91 -18.32 15.83
CA ARG A 32 -11.94 -19.68 15.28
C ARG A 32 -11.13 -20.67 16.11
N THR A 33 -9.94 -20.30 16.57
CA THR A 33 -9.03 -21.21 17.30
C THR A 33 -9.20 -21.17 18.82
N LYS A 34 -9.90 -20.17 19.39
CA LYS A 34 -10.08 -19.98 20.85
C LYS A 34 -8.77 -19.94 21.66
N ALA A 35 -7.62 -19.82 21.01
CA ALA A 35 -6.31 -19.79 21.63
C ALA A 35 -5.81 -18.34 21.64
N ALA A 36 -5.51 -17.81 22.83
CA ALA A 36 -5.01 -16.44 22.98
C ALA A 36 -3.77 -16.24 22.10
N ALA A 37 -3.92 -15.46 21.04
CA ALA A 37 -2.83 -15.14 20.15
C ALA A 37 -1.86 -14.19 20.88
N THR A 38 -0.63 -14.66 21.13
CA THR A 38 0.45 -13.81 21.65
C THR A 38 0.71 -12.63 20.72
N LEU A 39 1.22 -11.52 21.26
CA LEU A 39 1.52 -10.30 20.49
C LEU A 39 2.33 -10.57 19.22
N ARG A 40 3.33 -11.47 19.30
CA ARG A 40 4.17 -11.88 18.18
C ARG A 40 3.40 -12.67 17.12
N ALA A 41 2.48 -13.54 17.52
CA ALA A 41 1.63 -14.28 16.60
C ALA A 41 0.63 -13.37 15.87
N GLY A 42 0.05 -12.39 16.58
CA GLY A 42 -0.82 -11.37 15.96
C GLY A 42 -0.08 -10.50 14.94
N ALA A 43 1.13 -10.05 15.27
CA ALA A 43 1.98 -9.29 14.34
C ALA A 43 2.34 -10.11 13.09
N ALA A 44 2.71 -11.39 13.25
CA ALA A 44 3.05 -12.26 12.14
C ALA A 44 1.85 -12.53 11.20
N LEU A 45 0.67 -12.75 11.77
CA LEU A 45 -0.57 -12.90 11.01
C LEU A 45 -0.93 -11.62 10.24
N GLY A 46 -0.84 -10.46 10.90
CA GLY A 46 -1.05 -9.16 10.26
C GLY A 46 -0.06 -8.92 9.12
N TRP A 47 1.22 -9.24 9.32
CA TRP A 47 2.26 -9.12 8.30
C TRP A 47 2.00 -10.04 7.10
N MET A 48 1.59 -11.30 7.32
CA MET A 48 1.22 -12.22 6.23
C MET A 48 0.07 -11.68 5.39
N VAL A 49 -0.98 -11.15 6.02
CA VAL A 49 -2.11 -10.52 5.31
C VAL A 49 -1.63 -9.33 4.49
N GLY A 50 -0.81 -8.45 5.08
CA GLY A 50 -0.21 -7.33 4.37
C GLY A 50 0.66 -7.75 3.19
N PHE A 51 1.44 -8.81 3.35
CA PHE A 51 2.30 -9.37 2.31
C PHE A 51 1.48 -9.96 1.14
N PHE A 52 0.42 -10.72 1.41
CA PHE A 52 -0.47 -11.22 0.35
C PHE A 52 -1.18 -10.09 -0.40
N CYS A 53 -1.67 -9.07 0.32
CA CYS A 53 -2.24 -7.87 -0.29
C CYS A 53 -1.22 -7.16 -1.20
N PHE A 54 0.03 -7.04 -0.74
CA PHE A 54 1.11 -6.48 -1.55
C PHE A 54 1.39 -7.32 -2.80
N LEU A 55 1.46 -8.65 -2.70
CA LEU A 55 1.68 -9.52 -3.86
C LEU A 55 0.56 -9.40 -4.90
N ILE A 56 -0.70 -9.36 -4.46
CA ILE A 56 -1.84 -9.20 -5.37
C ILE A 56 -1.75 -7.83 -6.06
N MET A 57 -1.50 -6.75 -5.31
CA MET A 57 -1.31 -5.42 -5.88
C MET A 57 -0.12 -5.37 -6.83
N LEU A 58 1.00 -6.02 -6.50
CA LEU A 58 2.20 -6.07 -7.32
C LEU A 58 1.89 -6.68 -8.68
N VAL A 59 1.21 -7.82 -8.72
CA VAL A 59 0.82 -8.48 -9.97
C VAL A 59 -0.09 -7.58 -10.79
N LEU A 60 -1.14 -7.01 -10.18
CA LEU A 60 -2.06 -6.10 -10.88
C LEU A 60 -1.35 -4.84 -11.39
N PHE A 61 -0.42 -4.30 -10.61
CA PHE A 61 0.38 -3.14 -10.97
C PHE A 61 1.30 -3.46 -12.15
N THR A 62 2.03 -4.57 -12.11
CA THR A 62 2.88 -5.00 -13.22
C THR A 62 2.06 -5.21 -14.49
N VAL A 63 0.90 -5.87 -14.41
CA VAL A 63 0.00 -6.04 -15.57
C VAL A 63 -0.45 -4.68 -16.11
N SER A 64 -0.81 -3.74 -15.23
CA SER A 64 -1.23 -2.39 -15.63
C SER A 64 -0.10 -1.63 -16.33
N VAL A 65 1.12 -1.66 -15.77
CA VAL A 65 2.29 -1.00 -16.35
C VAL A 65 2.62 -1.60 -17.72
N VAL A 66 2.60 -2.93 -17.86
CA VAL A 66 2.85 -3.61 -19.15
C VAL A 66 1.78 -3.25 -20.17
N ALA A 67 0.50 -3.23 -19.77
CA ALA A 67 -0.60 -2.82 -20.64
C ALA A 67 -0.45 -1.37 -21.12
N MET A 68 0.03 -0.47 -20.26
CA MET A 68 0.25 0.94 -20.58
C MET A 68 1.53 1.18 -21.39
N ALA A 69 2.57 0.37 -21.17
CA ALA A 69 3.84 0.43 -21.91
C ALA A 69 3.70 -0.05 -23.37
N ALA A 70 2.63 -0.78 -23.71
CA ALA A 70 2.30 -1.11 -25.08
C ALA A 70 1.86 0.11 -25.94
N GLY A 71 1.72 1.30 -25.33
CA GLY A 71 1.51 2.59 -26.01
C GLY A 71 2.14 3.76 -25.25
N ASP A 72 1.72 5.00 -25.51
CA ASP A 72 2.25 6.21 -24.84
C ASP A 72 1.61 6.49 -23.46
N GLY A 73 0.72 5.62 -22.99
CA GLY A 73 -0.10 5.84 -21.81
C GLY A 73 0.70 5.96 -20.50
N LEU A 74 1.83 5.26 -20.38
CA LEU A 74 2.63 5.29 -19.16
C LEU A 74 3.21 6.68 -18.88
N GLN A 75 3.81 7.32 -19.89
CA GLN A 75 4.39 8.65 -19.75
C GLN A 75 3.32 9.72 -19.50
N ALA A 76 2.18 9.63 -20.20
CA ALA A 76 1.05 10.55 -20.01
C ALA A 76 0.52 10.50 -18.56
N SER A 77 0.33 9.29 -18.01
CA SER A 77 -0.15 9.14 -16.63
C SER A 77 0.85 9.61 -15.58
N PHE A 78 2.17 9.45 -15.80
CA PHE A 78 3.16 10.03 -14.90
C PHE A 78 3.16 11.56 -14.94
N ARG A 79 3.07 12.17 -16.13
CA ARG A 79 2.96 13.63 -16.27
C ARG A 79 1.72 14.17 -15.56
N GLU A 80 0.58 13.49 -15.71
CA GLU A 80 -0.67 13.87 -15.06
C GLU A 80 -0.58 13.74 -13.54
N MET A 81 0.03 12.65 -13.03
CA MET A 81 0.22 12.45 -11.59
C MET A 81 1.09 13.53 -10.95
N ILE A 82 2.13 13.99 -11.66
CA ILE A 82 3.01 15.07 -11.19
C ILE A 82 2.31 16.42 -11.28
N ALA A 83 1.58 16.69 -12.37
CA ALA A 83 0.80 17.92 -12.54
C ALA A 83 -0.26 18.10 -11.44
N MET A 84 -0.86 17.00 -10.96
CA MET A 84 -1.82 17.04 -9.85
C MET A 84 -1.18 17.22 -8.46
N ARG A 85 0.13 16.98 -8.31
CA ARG A 85 0.78 16.86 -6.98
C ARG A 85 2.00 17.79 -6.76
N GLY A 86 2.53 18.42 -7.80
CA GLY A 86 3.81 19.13 -7.75
C GLY A 86 3.71 20.65 -7.68
N ASN A 87 4.65 21.26 -6.94
CA ASN A 87 5.09 22.63 -7.22
C ASN A 87 5.71 22.68 -8.63
N ALA A 88 5.51 23.77 -9.37
CA ALA A 88 5.96 23.90 -10.77
C ALA A 88 7.45 23.56 -10.99
N GLU A 89 8.30 23.90 -10.00
CA GLU A 89 9.75 23.65 -10.04
C GLU A 89 10.13 22.18 -9.86
N VAL A 90 9.46 21.47 -8.94
CA VAL A 90 9.63 20.01 -8.76
C VAL A 90 9.14 19.24 -9.99
N THR A 91 8.12 19.79 -10.67
CA THR A 91 7.51 19.18 -11.86
C THR A 91 8.44 19.22 -13.07
N GLN A 92 9.18 20.32 -13.27
CA GLN A 92 10.17 20.43 -14.36
C GLN A 92 11.38 19.52 -14.13
N GLN A 93 11.91 19.48 -12.91
CA GLN A 93 13.09 18.66 -12.60
C GLN A 93 12.78 17.16 -12.67
N LEU A 94 11.64 16.73 -12.12
CA LEU A 94 11.19 15.35 -12.23
C LEU A 94 10.79 14.98 -13.66
N GLY A 95 10.20 15.91 -14.41
CA GLY A 95 9.79 15.69 -15.80
C GLY A 95 10.97 15.30 -16.70
N ALA A 96 12.07 16.04 -16.66
CA ALA A 96 13.25 15.74 -17.46
C ALA A 96 13.92 14.40 -17.07
N TRP A 97 13.90 14.06 -15.78
CA TRP A 97 14.46 12.79 -15.30
C TRP A 97 13.59 11.59 -15.70
N LEU A 98 12.27 11.77 -15.76
CA LEU A 98 11.30 10.73 -16.15
C LEU A 98 11.20 10.50 -17.67
N GLU A 99 11.80 11.37 -18.49
CA GLU A 99 12.01 11.08 -19.91
C GLU A 99 13.08 10.00 -20.12
N SER A 100 13.93 9.74 -19.11
CA SER A 100 14.90 8.66 -19.16
C SER A 100 14.30 7.31 -18.69
N PRO A 101 14.60 6.18 -19.37
CA PRO A 101 14.16 4.86 -18.92
C PRO A 101 14.62 4.50 -17.50
N ALA A 102 15.81 4.97 -17.12
CA ALA A 102 16.37 4.78 -15.78
C ALA A 102 15.60 5.56 -14.70
N GLY A 103 15.14 6.79 -15.02
CA GLY A 103 14.33 7.59 -14.12
C GLY A 103 12.95 6.97 -13.87
N VAL A 104 12.29 6.47 -14.91
CA VAL A 104 11.03 5.74 -14.76
C VAL A 104 11.22 4.46 -13.94
N ALA A 105 12.26 3.67 -14.22
CA ALA A 105 12.53 2.44 -13.49
C ALA A 105 12.82 2.68 -12.00
N SER A 106 13.60 3.71 -11.67
CA SER A 106 13.92 4.05 -10.28
C SER A 106 12.72 4.63 -9.52
N LEU A 107 11.86 5.41 -10.16
CA LEU A 107 10.61 5.88 -9.56
C LEU A 107 9.62 4.73 -9.31
N LEU A 108 9.48 3.81 -10.26
CA LEU A 108 8.69 2.58 -10.09
C LEU A 108 9.22 1.73 -8.92
N PHE A 109 10.54 1.58 -8.84
CA PHE A 109 11.19 0.87 -7.74
C PHE A 109 10.92 1.54 -6.39
N LEU A 110 11.05 2.87 -6.31
CA LEU A 110 10.76 3.63 -5.10
C LEU A 110 9.29 3.46 -4.68
N MET A 111 8.35 3.58 -5.62
CA MET A 111 6.92 3.36 -5.37
C MET A 111 6.64 1.95 -4.83
N LEU A 112 7.29 0.93 -5.39
CA LEU A 112 7.17 -0.45 -4.95
C LEU A 112 7.69 -0.65 -3.53
N VAL A 113 8.87 -0.11 -3.22
CA VAL A 113 9.48 -0.19 -1.89
C VAL A 113 8.61 0.51 -0.85
N THR A 114 8.16 1.73 -1.13
CA THR A 114 7.27 2.48 -0.23
C THR A 114 5.94 1.75 -0.03
N SER A 115 5.36 1.20 -1.10
CA SER A 115 4.11 0.44 -1.03
C SER A 115 4.26 -0.85 -0.23
N PHE A 116 5.38 -1.55 -0.38
CA PHE A 116 5.68 -2.74 0.41
C PHE A 116 5.67 -2.43 1.91
N PHE A 117 6.37 -1.39 2.34
CA PHE A 117 6.41 -1.02 3.75
C PHE A 117 5.04 -0.57 4.26
N MET A 118 4.32 0.26 3.51
CA MET A 118 2.97 0.70 3.87
C MET A 118 1.99 -0.46 3.99
N LEU A 119 1.99 -1.39 3.02
CA LEU A 119 1.05 -2.50 2.96
C LEU A 119 1.40 -3.63 3.92
N THR A 120 2.65 -3.75 4.40
CA THR A 120 3.05 -4.83 5.31
C THR A 120 3.16 -4.37 6.76
N LEU A 121 3.69 -3.17 7.03
CA LEU A 121 3.87 -2.68 8.41
C LEU A 121 2.53 -2.29 9.04
N LEU A 122 1.65 -1.57 8.34
CA LEU A 122 0.37 -1.14 8.91
C LEU A 122 -0.50 -2.34 9.33
N PRO A 123 -0.71 -3.37 8.49
CA PRO A 123 -1.43 -4.57 8.91
C PRO A 123 -0.73 -5.35 10.02
N ALA A 124 0.61 -5.38 10.03
CA ALA A 124 1.35 -6.02 11.13
C ALA A 124 1.09 -5.31 12.47
N ILE A 125 1.08 -3.97 12.49
CA ILE A 125 0.74 -3.18 13.68
C ILE A 125 -0.73 -3.40 14.06
N GLY A 126 -1.65 -3.40 13.08
CA GLY A 126 -3.08 -3.69 13.31
C GLY A 126 -3.31 -5.09 13.91
N GLY A 127 -2.60 -6.10 13.42
CA GLY A 127 -2.64 -7.46 13.95
C GLY A 127 -2.03 -7.60 15.34
N ALA A 128 -0.93 -6.90 15.63
CA ALA A 128 -0.33 -6.85 16.96
C ALA A 128 -1.29 -6.19 17.97
N LEU A 129 -1.90 -5.05 17.60
CA LEU A 129 -2.88 -4.37 18.43
C LEU A 129 -4.11 -5.24 18.70
N ALA A 130 -4.61 -5.97 17.70
CA ALA A 130 -5.71 -6.92 17.87
C ALA A 130 -5.37 -8.04 18.85
N ALA A 131 -4.17 -8.61 18.76
CA ALA A 131 -3.72 -9.64 19.70
C ALA A 131 -3.70 -9.10 21.13
N LYS A 132 -3.15 -7.89 21.35
CA LYS A 132 -3.12 -7.25 22.69
C LYS A 132 -4.51 -6.97 23.25
N VAL A 133 -5.45 -6.51 22.43
CA VAL A 133 -6.83 -6.22 22.87
C VAL A 133 -7.62 -7.49 23.17
N LEU A 134 -7.29 -8.59 22.50
CA LEU A 134 -7.97 -9.88 22.65
C LEU A 134 -7.27 -10.83 23.64
N GLU A 135 -6.08 -10.49 24.10
CA GLU A 135 -5.40 -11.13 25.22
C GLU A 135 -6.28 -10.86 26.45
N LYS A 136 -7.09 -11.86 26.83
CA LYS A 136 -7.77 -11.86 28.12
C LYS A 136 -6.73 -12.32 29.15
N ASP A 137 -6.56 -11.49 30.18
CA ASP A 137 -5.79 -11.80 31.40
C ASP A 137 -6.03 -13.24 31.90
#